data_AF-A0A6L7NBY4-F1
#
_entry.id   AF-A0A6L7NBY4-F1
#
_cell.length_a   1.000
_cell.length_b   1.000
_cell.length_c   1.000
_cell.angle_alpha   90.00
_cell.angle_beta   90.00
_cell.angle_gamma   90.00
#
_symmetry.space_group_name_H-M   'P 1'
#
loop_
_entity.id
_entity.type
_entity.pdbx_description
1 polymer ?
#
loop_
_entity_poly.entity_id
_entity_poly.type
_entity_poly.pdbx_seq_one_letter_code
_entity_poly.pdbx_strand_id
1 'polypeptide(L)'
;MSMGADSRTRTLSTNRRAVRAAQSPALPPPTTITSAAAFMASPHLPSRGLRFRRSRPHASRIRGDRITGHGCIVRFVSQPITSMSAPTASVAIETDPPRILERGLLAEAQRQFDICNACRYCEGLCAVFPALERRPTFSEGDVLFLANLCHDCRSCYDVCPYATPHEFAVDIPPLMSRIREETYKSYARPKALGPALLGPTRGRAWLATAVVAVTVVIGLLILGWDRLVAPPAAEEAFYEVVPFLVMTIPASVLAGLALLFLGAGLAAFWRDTTRGRPDLDSMREAVYAAFSLRNMHGGGPGCTYPGETPAKSRLVMHSLVFNGFLATFIATVIAAIWQEFLGRMPPYPLLSAPVIFGTVGGIATIAGCAGLLVLRAGSREELEAAGTRRLDLDFIILLVLVNGSGLALLALRSTTAMGLLLLLHLALVAAFFVSLPYGKFVHATYRTSALVQDSLEDRAERAS
;
A
#
# COMPACT_ATOMS: atom_id res chain seq x y z
N MET A 1 -40.83 30.81 -56.54
CA MET A 1 -41.79 31.44 -55.60
C MET A 1 -41.29 31.20 -54.18
N SER A 2 -41.06 32.30 -53.43
CA SER A 2 -40.75 32.48 -51.99
C SER A 2 -39.52 31.75 -51.41
N MET A 3 -38.37 32.36 -51.07
CA MET A 3 -38.04 33.37 -50.01
C MET A 3 -38.61 33.02 -48.62
N GLY A 4 -37.86 32.91 -47.51
CA GLY A 4 -36.44 33.19 -47.22
C GLY A 4 -36.24 34.42 -46.33
N ALA A 5 -36.19 34.25 -45.00
CA ALA A 5 -35.71 35.17 -43.96
C ALA A 5 -35.19 34.27 -42.80
N ASP A 6 -34.14 34.56 -42.02
CA ASP A 6 -33.77 35.83 -41.40
C ASP A 6 -32.32 35.82 -40.81
N SER A 7 -31.77 37.04 -40.67
CA SER A 7 -30.66 37.63 -39.87
C SER A 7 -29.66 36.74 -39.07
N ARG A 8 -28.32 36.87 -39.22
CA ARG A 8 -27.32 37.96 -38.95
C ARG A 8 -26.96 38.25 -37.47
N THR A 9 -25.90 37.56 -37.02
CA THR A 9 -24.64 38.05 -36.40
C THR A 9 -24.63 39.05 -35.23
N ARG A 10 -24.07 38.62 -34.09
CA ARG A 10 -23.33 39.47 -33.11
C ARG A 10 -22.07 38.75 -32.56
N THR A 11 -20.93 39.25 -33.03
CA THR A 11 -19.61 39.46 -32.37
C THR A 11 -19.22 38.69 -31.10
N LEU A 12 -18.14 37.90 -31.24
CA LEU A 12 -17.29 37.35 -30.17
C LEU A 12 -16.20 38.36 -29.75
N SER A 13 -16.11 38.68 -28.46
CA SER A 13 -15.01 39.46 -27.89
C SER A 13 -13.81 38.57 -27.58
N THR A 14 -12.65 38.94 -28.11
CA THR A 14 -11.35 38.32 -27.86
C THR A 14 -10.72 38.87 -26.57
N ASN A 15 -10.25 37.98 -25.69
CA ASN A 15 -9.46 38.37 -24.51
C ASN A 15 -8.05 37.76 -24.62
N ARG A 16 -7.12 38.52 -25.19
CA ARG A 16 -5.68 38.22 -25.23
C ARG A 16 -5.07 38.65 -23.89
N ARG A 17 -4.69 37.69 -23.04
CA ARG A 17 -3.74 37.95 -21.94
C ARG A 17 -2.32 37.70 -22.43
N ALA A 18 -1.48 38.71 -22.25
CA ALA A 18 -0.10 38.80 -22.66
C ALA A 18 0.80 37.81 -21.91
N VAL A 19 1.61 37.06 -22.66
CA VAL A 19 2.77 36.31 -22.15
C VAL A 19 3.95 37.28 -22.07
N ARG A 20 4.38 37.63 -20.85
CA ARG A 20 5.66 38.31 -20.62
C ARG A 20 6.76 37.25 -20.59
N ALA A 21 7.69 37.34 -21.53
CA ALA A 21 8.95 36.63 -21.50
C ALA A 21 9.82 37.16 -20.34
N ALA A 22 10.12 36.30 -19.36
CA ALA A 22 11.10 36.57 -18.32
C ALA A 22 12.43 35.93 -18.74
N GLN A 23 13.43 36.78 -18.95
CA GLN A 23 14.81 36.42 -19.23
C GLN A 23 15.44 35.81 -17.96
N SER A 24 16.12 34.66 -18.10
CA SER A 24 16.89 34.02 -17.04
C SER A 24 18.18 34.79 -16.74
N PRO A 25 18.57 35.03 -15.47
CA PRO A 25 19.90 35.51 -15.16
C PRO A 25 20.92 34.36 -15.17
N ALA A 26 22.10 34.65 -15.71
CA ALA A 26 23.24 33.74 -15.81
C ALA A 26 23.83 33.37 -14.44
N LEU A 27 24.23 32.11 -14.28
CA LEU A 27 24.95 31.57 -13.11
C LEU A 27 26.41 32.07 -13.07
N PRO A 28 26.96 32.43 -11.89
CA PRO A 28 28.39 32.67 -11.73
C PRO A 28 29.19 31.35 -11.57
N PRO A 29 30.50 31.35 -11.90
CA PRO A 29 31.35 30.16 -11.85
C PRO A 29 31.73 29.77 -10.41
N PRO A 30 32.11 28.50 -10.16
CA PRO A 30 32.35 28.00 -8.81
C PRO A 30 33.69 28.49 -8.25
N THR A 31 33.64 29.12 -7.08
CA THR A 31 34.80 29.39 -6.24
C THR A 31 35.17 28.16 -5.41
N THR A 32 36.44 27.81 -5.50
CA THR A 32 37.14 26.83 -4.67
C THR A 32 37.19 27.29 -3.21
N ILE A 33 36.64 26.50 -2.29
CA ILE A 33 37.01 26.58 -0.87
C ILE A 33 37.34 25.19 -0.32
N THR A 34 38.49 25.18 0.32
CA THR A 34 39.32 24.11 0.83
C THR A 34 38.77 23.53 2.14
N SER A 35 38.75 22.20 2.22
CA SER A 35 39.05 21.32 3.37
C SER A 35 38.58 21.68 4.78
N ALA A 36 37.69 20.84 5.35
CA ALA A 36 37.82 20.30 6.72
C ALA A 36 36.78 19.18 6.94
N ALA A 37 37.12 17.95 6.55
CA ALA A 37 36.42 16.75 6.99
C ALA A 37 37.47 15.71 7.40
N ALA A 38 37.51 15.37 8.68
CA ALA A 38 38.34 14.30 9.22
C ALA A 38 37.49 13.44 10.17
N PHE A 39 37.67 12.13 10.02
CA PHE A 39 37.25 11.04 10.92
C PHE A 39 35.77 10.64 10.98
N MET A 40 35.41 9.64 10.17
CA MET A 40 35.26 8.25 10.64
C MET A 40 35.31 7.29 9.45
N ALA A 41 36.34 6.44 9.43
CA ALA A 41 36.60 5.42 8.42
C ALA A 41 36.29 4.02 8.97
N SER A 42 35.63 3.19 8.16
CA SER A 42 35.61 1.71 8.25
C SER A 42 34.84 1.13 7.04
N PRO A 43 35.13 -0.12 6.61
CA PRO A 43 36.13 -0.37 5.59
C PRO A 43 35.57 -0.90 4.26
N HIS A 44 36.38 -0.76 3.22
CA HIS A 44 36.18 -1.24 1.86
C HIS A 44 35.93 -2.76 1.78
N LEU A 45 34.81 -3.13 1.14
CA LEU A 45 34.61 -4.44 0.52
C LEU A 45 35.05 -4.37 -0.95
N PRO A 46 35.79 -5.37 -1.48
CA PRO A 46 36.30 -5.34 -2.84
C PRO A 46 35.19 -5.65 -3.85
N SER A 47 34.98 -4.74 -4.79
CA SER A 47 34.13 -4.92 -5.97
C SER A 47 34.77 -5.93 -6.93
N ARG A 48 34.27 -7.17 -6.93
CA ARG A 48 34.54 -8.11 -8.02
C ARG A 48 33.77 -7.66 -9.26
N GLY A 49 34.50 -7.08 -10.22
CA GLY A 49 33.99 -6.77 -11.55
C GLY A 49 33.52 -8.03 -12.28
N LEU A 50 32.22 -8.15 -12.46
CA LEU A 50 31.61 -9.13 -13.36
C LEU A 50 31.88 -8.69 -14.81
N ARG A 51 32.82 -9.39 -15.46
CA ARG A 51 33.02 -9.29 -16.92
C ARG A 51 31.82 -9.94 -17.61
N PHE A 52 30.98 -9.12 -18.25
CA PHE A 52 29.96 -9.60 -19.18
C PHE A 52 30.64 -10.27 -20.38
N ARG A 53 30.53 -11.59 -20.48
CA ARG A 53 30.94 -12.37 -21.65
C ARG A 53 29.82 -12.28 -22.68
N ARG A 54 30.01 -11.48 -23.74
CA ARG A 54 29.14 -11.43 -24.92
C ARG A 54 29.06 -12.82 -25.56
N SER A 55 27.90 -13.48 -25.48
CA SER A 55 27.55 -14.63 -26.31
C SER A 55 27.21 -14.13 -27.73
N ARG A 56 27.86 -14.72 -28.73
CA ARG A 56 27.58 -14.48 -30.16
C ARG A 56 26.32 -15.26 -30.55
N PRO A 57 25.48 -14.75 -31.47
CA PRO A 57 24.31 -15.48 -31.96
C PRO A 57 24.72 -16.63 -32.89
N HIS A 58 24.14 -17.81 -32.66
CA HIS A 58 24.28 -18.98 -33.52
C HIS A 58 23.45 -18.79 -34.79
N ALA A 59 24.12 -18.72 -35.94
CA ALA A 59 23.49 -18.80 -37.25
C ALA A 59 23.33 -20.28 -37.64
N SER A 60 22.09 -20.79 -37.69
CA SER A 60 21.79 -22.11 -38.26
C SER A 60 21.58 -21.99 -39.76
N ARG A 61 22.49 -22.61 -40.52
CA ARG A 61 22.49 -22.72 -41.98
C ARG A 61 21.34 -23.63 -42.44
N ILE A 62 20.46 -23.09 -43.28
CA ILE A 62 19.43 -23.84 -44.02
C ILE A 62 20.16 -24.70 -45.06
N ARG A 63 19.96 -26.02 -45.02
CA ARG A 63 20.43 -26.98 -46.02
C ARG A 63 19.26 -27.22 -46.99
N GLY A 64 19.43 -26.79 -48.23
CA GLY A 64 18.47 -27.04 -49.30
C GLY A 64 18.65 -28.44 -49.86
N ASP A 65 17.61 -29.26 -49.75
CA ASP A 65 17.50 -30.51 -50.49
C ASP A 65 16.48 -30.39 -51.62
N ARG A 66 16.96 -30.80 -52.79
CA ARG A 66 16.37 -30.74 -54.10
C ARG A 66 15.45 -31.95 -54.24
N ILE A 67 14.13 -31.78 -54.29
CA ILE A 67 13.19 -32.87 -54.58
C ILE A 67 12.76 -32.79 -56.04
N THR A 68 13.20 -33.78 -56.80
CA THR A 68 12.85 -34.08 -58.19
C THR A 68 11.38 -34.47 -58.32
N GLY A 69 10.70 -33.91 -59.31
CA GLY A 69 9.31 -34.21 -59.63
C GLY A 69 9.10 -35.65 -60.08
N HIS A 70 8.03 -36.27 -59.60
CA HIS A 70 7.35 -37.40 -60.20
C HIS A 70 5.87 -37.08 -60.22
N GLY A 71 5.27 -37.16 -61.41
CA GLY A 71 3.86 -36.86 -61.65
C GLY A 71 2.96 -37.82 -60.89
N CYS A 72 1.96 -37.27 -60.21
CA CYS A 72 0.87 -38.04 -59.64
C CYS A 72 -0.43 -37.64 -60.35
N ILE A 73 -0.98 -38.60 -61.07
CA ILE A 73 -2.22 -38.52 -61.84
C ILE A 73 -3.39 -38.39 -60.86
N VAL A 74 -4.13 -37.29 -60.91
CA VAL A 74 -5.33 -37.08 -60.10
C VAL A 74 -6.49 -37.83 -60.76
N ARG A 75 -6.84 -39.02 -60.22
CA ARG A 75 -8.13 -39.66 -60.50
C ARG A 75 -9.22 -38.93 -59.72
N PHE A 76 -10.12 -38.27 -60.45
CA PHE A 76 -11.39 -37.78 -59.90
C PHE A 76 -12.25 -38.98 -59.48
N VAL A 77 -12.35 -39.21 -58.18
CA VAL A 77 -13.37 -40.09 -57.58
C VAL A 77 -14.49 -39.20 -57.10
N SER A 78 -15.61 -39.19 -57.81
CA SER A 78 -16.85 -38.55 -57.38
C SER A 78 -17.49 -39.37 -56.27
N GLN A 79 -17.37 -38.92 -55.02
CA GLN A 79 -18.16 -39.46 -53.91
C GLN A 79 -19.42 -38.61 -53.71
N PRO A 80 -20.58 -39.23 -53.40
CA PRO A 80 -21.83 -38.52 -53.15
C PRO A 80 -21.76 -37.77 -51.82
N ILE A 81 -22.27 -36.53 -51.82
CA ILE A 81 -22.39 -35.67 -50.65
C ILE A 81 -23.42 -36.29 -49.69
N THR A 82 -22.94 -37.00 -48.67
CA THR A 82 -23.73 -37.30 -47.48
C THR A 82 -23.79 -36.06 -46.61
N SER A 83 -24.99 -35.71 -46.15
CA SER A 83 -25.29 -34.52 -45.37
C SER A 83 -24.40 -34.41 -44.14
N MET A 84 -23.54 -33.40 -44.10
CA MET A 84 -22.91 -32.95 -42.87
C MET A 84 -23.98 -32.38 -41.95
N SER A 85 -24.36 -33.14 -40.93
CA SER A 85 -24.98 -32.56 -39.74
C SER A 85 -23.96 -31.62 -39.10
N ALA A 86 -24.35 -30.35 -38.94
CA ALA A 86 -23.56 -29.36 -38.24
C ALA A 86 -23.26 -29.89 -36.82
N PRO A 87 -22.00 -29.89 -36.35
CA PRO A 87 -21.74 -30.14 -34.96
C PRO A 87 -22.35 -28.95 -34.19
N THR A 88 -23.49 -29.18 -33.54
CA THR A 88 -23.99 -28.32 -32.47
C THR A 88 -23.10 -28.54 -31.26
N ALA A 89 -21.84 -28.12 -31.36
CA ALA A 89 -21.04 -27.83 -30.20
C ALA A 89 -21.67 -26.58 -29.59
N SER A 90 -22.52 -26.78 -28.59
CA SER A 90 -22.78 -25.75 -27.61
C SER A 90 -21.42 -25.25 -27.15
N VAL A 91 -21.10 -24.00 -27.47
CA VAL A 91 -19.99 -23.30 -26.82
C VAL A 91 -20.36 -23.33 -25.34
N ALA A 92 -19.80 -24.29 -24.62
CA ALA A 92 -19.76 -24.23 -23.19
C ALA A 92 -19.08 -22.89 -22.90
N ILE A 93 -19.87 -21.92 -22.43
CA ILE A 93 -19.31 -20.73 -21.82
C ILE A 93 -18.60 -21.28 -20.61
N GLU A 94 -17.30 -21.57 -20.78
CA GLU A 94 -16.43 -21.86 -19.67
C GLU A 94 -16.52 -20.62 -18.79
N THR A 95 -17.25 -20.77 -17.69
CA THR A 95 -17.43 -19.69 -16.74
C THR A 95 -16.04 -19.44 -16.19
N ASP A 96 -15.42 -18.36 -16.67
CA ASP A 96 -14.14 -17.90 -16.16
C ASP A 96 -14.20 -17.95 -14.63
N PRO A 97 -13.15 -18.45 -13.96
CA PRO A 97 -13.13 -18.53 -12.51
C PRO A 97 -13.49 -17.17 -11.91
N PRO A 98 -14.08 -17.13 -10.70
CA PRO A 98 -14.52 -15.88 -10.09
C PRO A 98 -13.35 -14.91 -10.00
N ARG A 99 -13.39 -13.86 -10.84
CA ARG A 99 -12.35 -12.84 -10.94
C ARG A 99 -12.48 -11.81 -9.84
N ILE A 100 -11.34 -11.36 -9.35
CA ILE A 100 -11.20 -10.30 -8.35
C ILE A 100 -11.22 -8.93 -9.02
N LEU A 101 -10.49 -8.82 -10.13
CA LEU A 101 -10.37 -7.61 -10.92
C LEU A 101 -11.41 -7.63 -12.03
N GLU A 102 -11.97 -6.45 -12.30
CA GLU A 102 -12.75 -6.25 -13.51
C GLU A 102 -11.91 -6.57 -14.75
N ARG A 103 -12.51 -7.22 -15.76
CA ARG A 103 -11.81 -7.62 -16.99
C ARG A 103 -11.01 -6.48 -17.64
N GLY A 104 -11.57 -5.27 -17.67
CA GLY A 104 -10.89 -4.09 -18.22
C GLY A 104 -9.65 -3.70 -17.42
N LEU A 105 -9.71 -3.75 -16.08
CA LEU A 105 -8.58 -3.41 -15.22
C LEU A 105 -7.45 -4.46 -15.32
N LEU A 106 -7.81 -5.74 -15.40
CA LEU A 106 -6.85 -6.83 -15.60
C LEU A 106 -6.16 -6.71 -16.96
N ALA A 107 -6.93 -6.51 -18.03
CA ALA A 107 -6.40 -6.36 -19.39
C ALA A 107 -5.48 -5.14 -19.50
N GLU A 108 -5.83 -4.03 -18.85
CA GLU A 108 -5.01 -2.82 -18.84
C GLU A 108 -3.70 -3.03 -18.07
N ALA A 109 -3.74 -3.76 -16.95
CA ALA A 109 -2.55 -4.14 -16.22
C ALA A 109 -1.60 -5.00 -17.05
N GLN A 110 -2.14 -6.02 -17.73
CA GLN A 110 -1.38 -6.88 -18.64
C GLN A 110 -0.72 -6.06 -19.75
N ARG A 111 -1.48 -5.20 -20.43
CA ARG A 111 -0.97 -4.32 -21.50
C ARG A 111 0.22 -3.48 -21.04
N GLN A 112 0.08 -2.79 -19.91
CA GLN A 112 1.16 -1.92 -19.43
C GLN A 112 2.36 -2.71 -18.91
N PHE A 113 2.15 -3.87 -18.28
CA PHE A 113 3.26 -4.71 -17.81
C PHE A 113 4.04 -5.33 -18.98
N ASP A 114 3.36 -5.72 -20.06
CA ASP A 114 4.02 -6.17 -21.30
C ASP A 114 4.89 -5.06 -21.89
N ILE A 115 4.38 -3.82 -21.95
CA ILE A 115 5.16 -2.66 -22.40
C ILE A 115 6.36 -2.42 -21.48
N CYS A 116 6.18 -2.53 -20.16
CA CYS A 116 7.26 -2.38 -19.18
C CYS A 116 8.35 -3.45 -19.38
N ASN A 117 7.95 -4.72 -19.56
CA ASN A 117 8.86 -5.84 -19.79
C ASN A 117 9.61 -5.73 -21.13
N ALA A 118 8.98 -5.19 -22.17
CA ALA A 118 9.62 -4.94 -23.44
C ALA A 118 10.61 -3.77 -23.39
N CYS A 119 10.26 -2.69 -22.68
CA CYS A 119 11.03 -1.45 -22.66
C CYS A 119 12.20 -1.47 -21.66
N ARG A 120 11.98 -2.03 -20.45
CA ARG A 120 12.96 -2.15 -19.35
C ARG A 120 13.66 -0.87 -18.88
N TYR A 121 13.22 0.30 -19.33
CA TYR A 121 13.84 1.58 -18.97
C TYR A 121 13.86 1.85 -17.45
N CYS A 122 12.88 1.32 -16.72
CA CYS A 122 12.71 1.55 -15.28
C CYS A 122 13.38 0.49 -14.38
N GLU A 123 14.11 -0.49 -14.93
CA GLU A 123 14.64 -1.65 -14.21
C GLU A 123 15.49 -1.27 -12.99
N GLY A 124 16.36 -0.26 -13.10
CA GLY A 124 17.20 0.21 -12.00
C GLY A 124 16.52 1.14 -10.99
N LEU A 125 15.28 1.57 -11.27
CA LEU A 125 14.55 2.56 -10.46
C LEU A 125 13.38 1.92 -9.68
N CYS A 126 12.73 0.95 -10.29
CA CYS A 126 11.53 0.32 -9.74
C CYS A 126 11.88 -0.98 -9.00
N ALA A 127 11.69 -0.98 -7.68
CA ALA A 127 11.95 -2.17 -6.87
C ALA A 127 10.99 -3.36 -7.15
N VAL A 128 9.97 -3.17 -7.99
CA VAL A 128 9.04 -4.23 -8.44
C VAL A 128 9.55 -4.87 -9.74
N PHE A 129 10.42 -4.19 -10.47
CA PHE A 129 10.83 -4.60 -11.81
C PHE A 129 11.45 -6.00 -11.86
N PRO A 130 12.35 -6.39 -10.94
CA PRO A 130 12.89 -7.75 -10.93
C PRO A 130 11.78 -8.81 -10.90
N ALA A 131 10.75 -8.61 -10.08
CA ALA A 131 9.61 -9.52 -9.99
C ALA A 131 8.74 -9.52 -11.26
N LEU A 132 8.60 -8.36 -11.90
CA LEU A 132 7.86 -8.19 -13.15
C LEU A 132 8.57 -8.89 -14.32
N GLU A 133 9.90 -8.87 -14.36
CA GLU A 133 10.71 -9.52 -15.41
C GLU A 133 10.64 -11.05 -15.38
N ARG A 134 10.48 -11.67 -14.20
CA ARG A 134 10.35 -13.14 -14.09
C ARG A 134 9.11 -13.71 -14.78
N ARG A 135 8.19 -12.85 -15.22
CA ARG A 135 6.86 -13.21 -15.72
C ARG A 135 6.76 -12.92 -17.22
N PRO A 136 6.65 -13.95 -18.08
CA PRO A 136 6.40 -13.76 -19.51
C PRO A 136 4.93 -13.47 -19.82
N THR A 137 4.02 -13.89 -18.93
CA THR A 137 2.59 -13.60 -18.98
C THR A 137 2.12 -13.27 -17.57
N PHE A 138 1.02 -12.53 -17.45
CA PHE A 138 0.52 -12.05 -16.16
C PHE A 138 -0.88 -12.60 -15.88
N SER A 139 -0.96 -13.55 -14.95
CA SER A 139 -2.26 -13.98 -14.41
C SER A 139 -2.85 -12.92 -13.47
N GLU A 140 -4.11 -13.04 -13.11
CA GLU A 140 -4.73 -12.14 -12.11
C GLU A 140 -3.97 -12.16 -10.77
N GLY A 141 -3.52 -13.34 -10.32
CA GLY A 141 -2.69 -13.49 -9.12
C GLY A 141 -1.35 -12.76 -9.24
N ASP A 142 -0.71 -12.77 -10.42
CA ASP A 142 0.52 -12.02 -10.66
C ASP A 142 0.29 -10.51 -10.57
N VAL A 143 -0.82 -10.01 -11.13
CA VAL A 143 -1.18 -8.60 -11.07
C VAL A 143 -1.44 -8.14 -9.63
N LEU A 144 -2.17 -8.94 -8.84
CA LEU A 144 -2.41 -8.69 -7.42
C LEU A 144 -1.11 -8.70 -6.61
N PHE A 145 -0.23 -9.65 -6.88
CA PHE A 145 1.10 -9.74 -6.26
C PHE A 145 1.95 -8.49 -6.55
N LEU A 146 2.13 -8.14 -7.82
CA LEU A 146 2.97 -7.01 -8.25
C LEU A 146 2.43 -5.67 -7.71
N ALA A 147 1.11 -5.49 -7.69
CA ALA A 147 0.48 -4.28 -7.17
C ALA A 147 0.70 -4.09 -5.65
N ASN A 148 0.77 -5.18 -4.89
CA ASN A 148 1.03 -5.15 -3.44
C ASN A 148 2.53 -5.17 -3.10
N LEU A 149 3.40 -5.59 -4.04
CA LEU A 149 4.85 -5.39 -3.95
C LEU A 149 5.23 -3.92 -4.22
N CYS A 150 4.47 -3.22 -5.06
CA CYS A 150 4.62 -1.79 -5.35
C CYS A 150 4.46 -0.92 -4.10
N HIS A 151 5.38 0.02 -3.90
CA HIS A 151 5.40 0.98 -2.79
C HIS A 151 5.07 2.41 -3.23
N ASP A 152 4.52 2.58 -4.42
CA ASP A 152 4.03 3.87 -4.93
C ASP A 152 5.10 4.98 -4.93
N CYS A 153 6.33 4.69 -5.36
CA CYS A 153 7.40 5.70 -5.42
C CYS A 153 7.24 6.72 -6.54
N ARG A 154 6.43 6.41 -7.56
CA ARG A 154 6.17 7.19 -8.79
C ARG A 154 7.37 7.39 -9.72
N SER A 155 8.54 6.92 -9.35
CA SER A 155 9.77 7.09 -10.14
C SER A 155 9.73 6.42 -11.50
N CYS A 156 8.95 5.35 -11.67
CA CYS A 156 8.74 4.76 -12.99
C CYS A 156 7.93 5.66 -13.94
N TYR A 157 7.03 6.50 -13.42
CA TYR A 157 6.19 7.37 -14.23
C TYR A 157 6.94 8.62 -14.68
N ASP A 158 7.69 9.25 -13.78
CA ASP A 158 8.40 10.51 -14.06
C ASP A 158 9.45 10.37 -15.17
N VAL A 159 9.98 9.15 -15.35
CA VAL A 159 11.00 8.87 -16.37
C VAL A 159 10.46 8.11 -17.59
N CYS A 160 9.17 7.76 -17.62
CA CYS A 160 8.63 6.89 -18.65
C CYS A 160 8.52 7.63 -19.99
N PRO A 161 9.15 7.15 -21.08
CA PRO A 161 8.98 7.75 -22.41
C PRO A 161 7.57 7.54 -22.99
N TYR A 162 6.81 6.59 -22.42
CA TYR A 162 5.48 6.19 -22.88
C TYR A 162 4.36 6.66 -21.96
N ALA A 163 4.66 7.50 -20.96
CA ALA A 163 3.63 8.16 -20.16
C ALA A 163 2.81 9.13 -21.01
N THR A 164 1.62 9.48 -20.53
CA THR A 164 0.76 10.49 -21.15
C THR A 164 1.56 11.78 -21.42
N PRO A 165 1.49 12.38 -22.63
CA PRO A 165 0.51 12.17 -23.70
C PRO A 165 0.88 11.15 -24.80
N HIS A 166 1.87 10.28 -24.60
CA HIS A 166 2.21 9.24 -25.59
C HIS A 166 1.01 8.32 -25.90
N GLU A 167 0.92 7.78 -27.11
CA GLU A 167 -0.22 6.94 -27.56
C GLU A 167 -0.43 5.68 -26.71
N PHE A 168 0.66 5.13 -26.15
CA PHE A 168 0.59 4.00 -25.22
C PHE A 168 0.04 4.38 -23.84
N ALA A 169 0.06 5.66 -23.46
CA ALA A 169 -0.51 6.19 -22.24
C ALA A 169 -0.22 5.33 -20.99
N VAL A 170 1.05 5.00 -20.75
CA VAL A 170 1.47 4.17 -19.61
C VAL A 170 1.37 4.98 -18.31
N ASP A 171 0.57 4.51 -17.36
CA ASP A 171 0.27 5.17 -16.09
C ASP A 171 0.31 4.18 -14.90
N ILE A 172 1.45 3.51 -14.73
CA ILE A 172 1.67 2.48 -13.71
C ILE A 172 1.23 2.90 -12.28
N PRO A 173 1.55 4.09 -11.75
CA PRO A 173 1.16 4.44 -10.38
C PRO A 173 -0.36 4.42 -10.12
N PRO A 174 -1.23 5.14 -10.88
CA PRO A 174 -2.67 5.07 -10.66
C PRO A 174 -3.24 3.68 -10.94
N LEU A 175 -2.75 2.95 -11.95
CA LEU A 175 -3.14 1.56 -12.23
C LEU A 175 -2.90 0.65 -11.03
N MET A 176 -1.67 0.64 -10.49
CA MET A 176 -1.30 -0.17 -9.32
C MET A 176 -2.09 0.25 -8.07
N SER A 177 -2.41 1.54 -7.93
CA SER A 177 -3.24 2.05 -6.83
C SER A 177 -4.67 1.51 -6.90
N ARG A 178 -5.28 1.46 -8.09
CA ARG A 178 -6.63 0.90 -8.28
C ARG A 178 -6.66 -0.61 -8.01
N ILE A 179 -5.64 -1.35 -8.46
CA ILE A 179 -5.53 -2.79 -8.18
C ILE A 179 -5.43 -3.05 -6.67
N ARG A 180 -4.64 -2.25 -5.93
CA ARG A 180 -4.58 -2.36 -4.45
C ARG A 180 -5.92 -2.09 -3.79
N GLU A 181 -6.66 -1.09 -4.27
CA GLU A 181 -8.01 -0.79 -3.77
C GLU A 181 -8.95 -1.99 -3.93
N GLU A 182 -9.00 -2.59 -5.13
CA GLU A 182 -9.81 -3.79 -5.37
C GLU A 182 -9.28 -5.02 -4.62
N THR A 183 -7.96 -5.13 -4.42
CA THR A 183 -7.35 -6.16 -3.55
C THR A 183 -7.93 -6.05 -2.14
N TYR A 184 -7.87 -4.85 -1.53
CA TYR A 184 -8.28 -4.66 -0.14
C TYR A 184 -9.77 -4.94 0.03
N LYS A 185 -10.59 -4.51 -0.94
CA LYS A 185 -12.03 -4.76 -0.97
C LYS A 185 -12.38 -6.23 -1.11
N SER A 186 -11.68 -6.97 -1.98
CA SER A 186 -12.02 -8.36 -2.30
C SER A 186 -11.55 -9.36 -1.25
N TYR A 187 -10.44 -9.06 -0.58
CA TYR A 187 -9.89 -9.89 0.50
C TYR A 187 -10.38 -9.48 1.89
N ALA A 188 -11.18 -8.41 2.01
CA ALA A 188 -11.83 -8.03 3.26
C ALA A 188 -12.72 -9.17 3.79
N ARG A 189 -12.67 -9.39 5.11
CA ARG A 189 -13.45 -10.43 5.79
C ARG A 189 -14.25 -9.81 6.94
N PRO A 190 -15.53 -10.16 7.11
CA PRO A 190 -16.38 -10.96 6.20
C PRO A 190 -16.58 -10.33 4.82
N LYS A 191 -16.74 -11.15 3.77
CA LYS A 191 -16.79 -10.69 2.36
C LYS A 191 -17.85 -9.62 2.09
N ALA A 192 -18.98 -9.67 2.80
CA ALA A 192 -20.08 -8.72 2.64
C ALA A 192 -19.71 -7.28 3.03
N LEU A 193 -18.73 -7.10 3.94
CA LEU A 193 -18.36 -5.78 4.46
C LEU A 193 -17.37 -5.04 3.57
N GLY A 194 -16.60 -5.74 2.73
CA GLY A 194 -15.63 -5.13 1.82
C GLY A 194 -16.25 -4.04 0.94
N PRO A 195 -17.26 -4.34 0.11
CA PRO A 195 -17.90 -3.34 -0.76
C PRO A 195 -18.54 -2.18 0.00
N ALA A 196 -19.13 -2.43 1.17
CA ALA A 196 -19.82 -1.40 1.95
C ALA A 196 -18.85 -0.42 2.64
N LEU A 197 -17.70 -0.91 3.10
CA LEU A 197 -16.73 -0.13 3.89
C LEU A 197 -15.60 0.47 3.04
N LEU A 198 -15.16 -0.27 2.01
CA LEU A 198 -14.05 0.09 1.13
C LEU A 198 -14.52 0.58 -0.25
N GLY A 199 -15.84 0.70 -0.45
CA GLY A 199 -16.42 1.24 -1.67
C GLY A 199 -16.26 2.77 -1.83
N PRO A 200 -16.95 3.37 -2.80
CA PRO A 200 -16.84 4.80 -3.08
C PRO A 200 -17.48 5.69 -2.00
N THR A 201 -18.32 5.13 -1.13
CA THR A 201 -18.99 5.84 -0.03
C THR A 201 -18.04 6.09 1.14
N ARG A 202 -18.38 7.04 2.03
CA ARG A 202 -17.64 7.25 3.29
C ARG A 202 -17.96 6.19 4.35
N GLY A 203 -18.23 4.94 3.93
CA GLY A 203 -18.75 3.86 4.79
C GLY A 203 -17.86 3.59 6.01
N ARG A 204 -16.55 3.54 5.82
CA ARG A 204 -15.60 3.35 6.91
C ARG A 204 -15.53 4.51 7.90
N ALA A 205 -15.52 5.76 7.44
CA ALA A 205 -15.54 6.91 8.34
C ALA A 205 -16.82 6.93 9.19
N TRP A 206 -17.96 6.58 8.60
CA TRP A 206 -19.21 6.40 9.33
C TRP A 206 -19.14 5.25 10.35
N LEU A 207 -18.54 4.12 9.97
CA LEU A 207 -18.33 3.00 10.90
C LEU A 207 -17.47 3.42 12.10
N ALA A 208 -16.35 4.12 11.86
CA ALA A 208 -15.49 4.60 12.94
C ALA A 208 -16.24 5.54 13.89
N THR A 209 -16.98 6.53 13.34
CA THR A 209 -17.81 7.44 14.15
C THR A 209 -18.90 6.71 14.91
N ALA A 210 -19.57 5.73 14.29
CA ALA A 210 -20.61 4.93 14.92
C ALA A 210 -20.04 4.08 16.07
N VAL A 211 -18.88 3.45 15.88
CA VAL A 211 -18.19 2.68 16.93
C VAL A 211 -17.83 3.60 18.10
N VAL A 212 -17.25 4.78 17.83
CA VAL A 212 -16.94 5.76 18.88
C VAL A 212 -18.20 6.14 19.66
N ALA A 213 -19.27 6.52 18.96
CA ALA A 213 -20.52 6.93 19.60
C ALA A 213 -21.13 5.80 20.44
N VAL A 214 -21.20 4.58 19.90
CA VAL A 214 -21.73 3.41 20.60
C VAL A 214 -20.88 3.07 21.83
N THR A 215 -19.55 3.07 21.72
CA THR A 215 -18.68 2.79 22.86
C THR A 215 -18.81 3.87 23.95
N VAL A 216 -18.93 5.14 23.58
CA VAL A 216 -19.16 6.23 24.55
C VAL A 216 -20.52 6.06 25.23
N VAL A 217 -21.59 5.81 24.49
CA VAL A 217 -22.94 5.62 25.05
C VAL A 217 -22.98 4.41 25.99
N ILE A 218 -22.44 3.26 25.56
CA ILE A 218 -22.38 2.06 26.40
C ILE A 218 -21.53 2.31 27.64
N GLY A 219 -20.37 2.98 27.50
CA GLY A 219 -19.52 3.33 28.63
C GLY A 219 -20.22 4.24 29.64
N LEU A 220 -20.96 5.25 29.17
CA LEU A 220 -21.77 6.12 30.04
C LEU A 220 -22.86 5.34 30.79
N LEU A 221 -23.52 4.38 30.11
CA LEU A 221 -24.56 3.55 30.72
C LEU A 221 -24.01 2.58 31.77
N ILE A 222 -22.82 2.01 31.56
CA ILE A 222 -22.20 1.05 32.48
C ILE A 222 -21.52 1.75 33.67
N LEU A 223 -20.79 2.83 33.40
CA LEU A 223 -19.95 3.49 34.41
C LEU A 223 -20.71 4.56 35.19
N GLY A 224 -21.70 5.22 34.57
CA GLY A 224 -22.41 6.36 35.12
C GLY A 224 -21.62 7.66 35.04
N TRP A 225 -22.33 8.78 34.92
CA TRP A 225 -21.72 10.11 34.82
C TRP A 225 -20.88 10.45 36.06
N ASP A 226 -21.43 10.21 37.25
CA ASP A 226 -20.81 10.61 38.53
C ASP A 226 -19.43 9.96 38.73
N ARG A 227 -19.24 8.70 38.31
CA ARG A 227 -17.94 8.03 38.40
C ARG A 227 -16.91 8.60 37.44
N LEU A 228 -17.34 9.03 36.25
CA LEU A 228 -16.44 9.52 35.20
C LEU A 228 -15.93 10.94 35.46
N VAL A 229 -16.68 11.75 36.21
CA VAL A 229 -16.30 13.12 36.60
C VAL A 229 -15.78 13.21 38.04
N ALA A 230 -15.78 12.10 38.78
CA ALA A 230 -15.25 12.06 40.13
C ALA A 230 -13.77 12.48 40.13
N PRO A 231 -13.33 13.27 41.14
CA PRO A 231 -11.91 13.53 41.32
C PRO A 231 -11.19 12.19 41.48
N PRO A 232 -10.02 12.01 40.84
CA PRO A 232 -9.27 10.76 40.98
C PRO A 232 -9.01 10.52 42.47
N ALA A 233 -9.53 9.41 43.00
CA ALA A 233 -9.17 8.93 44.32
C ALA A 233 -7.65 8.69 44.36
N ALA A 234 -7.07 8.67 45.56
CA ALA A 234 -5.62 8.57 45.81
C ALA A 234 -4.92 7.48 44.96
N GLU A 235 -3.58 7.57 44.90
CA GLU A 235 -2.60 6.96 43.96
C GLU A 235 -2.84 5.53 43.40
N GLU A 236 -3.81 4.76 43.87
CA GLU A 236 -4.04 3.35 43.54
C GLU A 236 -5.40 3.03 42.88
N ALA A 237 -6.26 4.01 42.63
CA ALA A 237 -7.66 3.77 42.26
C ALA A 237 -8.01 3.85 40.74
N PHE A 238 -7.07 3.60 39.82
CA PHE A 238 -7.35 3.66 38.36
C PHE A 238 -8.53 2.75 37.96
N TYR A 239 -8.60 1.56 38.56
CA TYR A 239 -9.68 0.58 38.30
C TYR A 239 -10.98 0.86 39.05
N GLU A 240 -11.01 1.83 39.96
CA GLU A 240 -12.26 2.26 40.60
C GLU A 240 -13.11 3.10 39.64
N VAL A 241 -12.46 3.89 38.76
CA VAL A 241 -13.14 4.68 37.74
C VAL A 241 -13.60 3.81 36.57
N VAL A 242 -12.71 2.95 36.06
CA VAL A 242 -13.03 2.01 34.98
C VAL A 242 -12.56 0.61 35.38
N PRO A 243 -13.49 -0.32 35.72
CA PRO A 243 -13.11 -1.66 36.13
C PRO A 243 -12.29 -2.39 35.06
N PHE A 244 -11.26 -3.13 35.50
CA PHE A 244 -10.33 -3.82 34.61
C PHE A 244 -11.04 -4.68 33.54
N LEU A 245 -12.04 -5.46 33.92
CA LEU A 245 -12.76 -6.34 33.00
C LEU A 245 -13.55 -5.57 31.93
N VAL A 246 -14.09 -4.39 32.29
CA VAL A 246 -14.83 -3.52 31.36
C VAL A 246 -13.91 -2.97 30.27
N MET A 247 -12.64 -2.76 30.58
CA MET A 247 -11.63 -2.33 29.62
C MET A 247 -11.06 -3.51 28.81
N THR A 248 -10.63 -4.57 29.49
CA THR A 248 -9.82 -5.64 28.89
C THR A 248 -10.64 -6.60 28.04
N ILE A 249 -11.87 -6.96 28.45
CA ILE A 249 -12.68 -7.93 27.69
C ILE A 249 -13.04 -7.37 26.31
N PRO A 250 -13.65 -6.18 26.16
CA PRO A 250 -14.00 -5.66 24.84
C PRO A 250 -12.77 -5.45 23.97
N ALA A 251 -11.68 -4.90 24.53
CA ALA A 251 -10.43 -4.71 23.79
C ALA A 251 -9.87 -6.04 23.25
N SER A 252 -9.84 -7.09 24.08
CA SER A 252 -9.33 -8.42 23.69
C SER A 252 -10.20 -9.07 22.62
N VAL A 253 -11.53 -8.97 22.75
CA VAL A 253 -12.48 -9.49 21.76
C VAL A 253 -12.30 -8.77 20.41
N LEU A 254 -12.25 -7.44 20.41
CA LEU A 254 -12.07 -6.66 19.20
C LEU A 254 -10.70 -6.93 18.54
N ALA A 255 -9.63 -7.02 19.34
CA ALA A 255 -8.30 -7.37 18.84
C ALA A 255 -8.29 -8.78 18.24
N GLY A 256 -8.87 -9.78 18.90
CA GLY A 256 -8.99 -11.15 18.40
C GLY A 256 -9.76 -11.23 17.08
N LEU A 257 -10.89 -10.53 16.97
CA LEU A 257 -11.67 -10.45 15.73
C LEU A 257 -10.89 -9.76 14.61
N ALA A 258 -10.19 -8.66 14.90
CA ALA A 258 -9.37 -7.97 13.93
C ALA A 258 -8.25 -8.87 13.38
N LEU A 259 -7.55 -9.60 14.26
CA LEU A 259 -6.53 -10.57 13.89
C LEU A 259 -7.10 -11.73 13.07
N LEU A 260 -8.26 -12.25 13.45
CA LEU A 260 -8.96 -13.31 12.71
C LEU A 260 -9.30 -12.86 11.29
N PHE A 261 -9.86 -11.67 11.11
CA PHE A 261 -10.27 -11.16 9.81
C PHE A 261 -9.07 -10.80 8.92
N LEU A 262 -8.02 -10.17 9.50
CA LEU A 262 -6.76 -9.94 8.81
C LEU A 262 -6.10 -11.26 8.38
N GLY A 263 -6.06 -12.25 9.27
CA GLY A 263 -5.48 -13.56 9.01
C GLY A 263 -6.25 -14.33 7.92
N ALA A 264 -7.58 -14.31 7.96
CA ALA A 264 -8.42 -14.92 6.94
C ALA A 264 -8.29 -14.21 5.57
N GLY A 265 -8.18 -12.89 5.56
CA GLY A 265 -7.90 -12.11 4.36
C GLY A 265 -6.52 -12.41 3.78
N LEU A 266 -5.49 -12.44 4.62
CA LEU A 266 -4.12 -12.79 4.26
C LEU A 266 -4.02 -14.22 3.72
N ALA A 267 -4.64 -15.20 4.37
CA ALA A 267 -4.64 -16.58 3.90
C ALA A 267 -5.28 -16.74 2.52
N ALA A 268 -6.35 -15.98 2.25
CA ALA A 268 -6.98 -15.95 0.92
C ALA A 268 -6.06 -15.29 -0.12
N PHE A 269 -5.50 -14.12 0.19
CA PHE A 269 -4.54 -13.43 -0.69
C PHE A 269 -3.32 -14.30 -1.00
N TRP A 270 -2.77 -14.97 0.02
CA TRP A 270 -1.64 -15.88 -0.10
C TRP A 270 -1.93 -17.02 -1.07
N ARG A 271 -3.11 -17.66 -0.96
CA ARG A 271 -3.50 -18.77 -1.85
C ARG A 271 -3.57 -18.37 -3.32
N ASP A 272 -3.95 -17.13 -3.61
CA ASP A 272 -4.14 -16.66 -4.98
C ASP A 272 -2.87 -16.07 -5.60
N THR A 273 -1.91 -15.62 -4.78
CA THR A 273 -0.73 -14.87 -5.24
C THR A 273 0.61 -15.60 -5.05
N THR A 274 0.70 -16.50 -4.07
CA THR A 274 1.96 -17.16 -3.72
C THR A 274 2.11 -18.48 -4.46
N ARG A 275 3.27 -18.66 -5.11
CA ARG A 275 3.64 -19.91 -5.78
C ARG A 275 4.78 -20.57 -5.00
N GLY A 276 4.52 -21.77 -4.48
CA GLY A 276 5.50 -22.54 -3.72
C GLY A 276 5.33 -22.42 -2.20
N ARG A 277 6.29 -22.99 -1.47
CA ARG A 277 6.32 -22.96 0.01
C ARG A 277 7.54 -22.15 0.45
N PRO A 278 7.36 -21.14 1.31
CA PRO A 278 8.46 -20.31 1.78
C PRO A 278 9.36 -21.12 2.72
N ASP A 279 10.67 -20.98 2.55
CA ASP A 279 11.67 -21.45 3.52
C ASP A 279 11.92 -20.36 4.59
N LEU A 280 12.61 -20.73 5.66
CA LEU A 280 12.90 -19.81 6.78
C LEU A 280 13.74 -18.60 6.33
N ASP A 281 14.64 -18.81 5.36
CA ASP A 281 15.50 -17.75 4.84
C ASP A 281 14.72 -16.73 4.03
N SER A 282 13.79 -17.16 3.16
CA SER A 282 12.91 -16.24 2.41
C SER A 282 12.05 -15.42 3.36
N MET A 283 11.52 -16.06 4.42
CA MET A 283 10.77 -15.35 5.44
C MET A 283 11.64 -14.31 6.17
N ARG A 284 12.87 -14.65 6.53
CA ARG A 284 13.79 -13.73 7.20
C ARG A 284 14.14 -12.54 6.32
N GLU A 285 14.45 -12.76 5.04
CA GLU A 285 14.77 -11.68 4.09
C GLU A 285 13.57 -10.76 3.87
N ALA A 286 12.35 -11.31 3.77
CA ALA A 286 11.13 -10.52 3.66
C ALA A 286 10.83 -9.69 4.91
N VAL A 287 11.00 -10.25 6.11
CA VAL A 287 10.87 -9.52 7.38
C VAL A 287 11.92 -8.40 7.44
N TYR A 288 13.17 -8.68 7.10
CA TYR A 288 14.20 -7.66 7.04
C TYR A 288 13.85 -6.55 6.05
N ALA A 289 13.36 -6.89 4.86
CA ALA A 289 12.93 -5.92 3.85
C ALA A 289 11.76 -5.05 4.33
N ALA A 290 10.80 -5.63 5.05
CA ALA A 290 9.66 -4.92 5.63
C ALA A 290 10.10 -3.92 6.71
N PHE A 291 10.93 -4.35 7.67
CA PHE A 291 11.38 -3.49 8.78
C PHE A 291 12.43 -2.46 8.37
N SER A 292 13.31 -2.80 7.42
CA SER A 292 14.29 -1.85 6.88
C SER A 292 13.69 -0.90 5.83
N LEU A 293 12.43 -1.12 5.43
CA LEU A 293 11.79 -0.42 4.32
C LEU A 293 12.68 -0.40 3.06
N ARG A 294 13.38 -1.52 2.79
CA ARG A 294 14.41 -1.63 1.75
C ARG A 294 13.95 -1.03 0.42
N ASN A 295 12.74 -1.35 -0.02
CA ASN A 295 12.21 -0.88 -1.31
C ASN A 295 11.95 0.63 -1.37
N MET A 296 11.69 1.31 -0.24
CA MET A 296 11.49 2.78 -0.21
C MET A 296 12.80 3.57 -0.35
N HIS A 297 13.96 2.91 -0.35
CA HIS A 297 15.22 3.58 -0.66
C HIS A 297 15.36 3.96 -2.14
N GLY A 298 14.51 3.43 -3.04
CA GLY A 298 14.50 3.79 -4.47
C GLY A 298 15.85 3.57 -5.17
N GLY A 299 16.56 2.50 -4.83
CA GLY A 299 17.92 2.26 -5.35
C GLY A 299 19.02 3.11 -4.70
N GLY A 300 18.72 3.87 -3.65
CA GLY A 300 19.67 4.71 -2.91
C GLY A 300 19.17 6.15 -2.66
N PRO A 301 18.86 6.94 -3.71
CA PRO A 301 18.52 8.36 -3.57
C PRO A 301 17.13 8.63 -2.96
N GLY A 302 16.26 7.63 -2.86
CA GLY A 302 14.89 7.77 -2.37
C GLY A 302 13.85 7.71 -3.49
N CYS A 303 12.61 8.10 -3.18
CA CYS A 303 11.49 8.09 -4.12
C CYS A 303 11.24 9.49 -4.69
N THR A 304 10.71 9.57 -5.91
CA THR A 304 10.19 10.83 -6.51
C THR A 304 8.78 11.13 -6.02
N TYR A 305 8.64 11.15 -4.69
CA TYR A 305 7.40 11.53 -4.02
C TYR A 305 7.72 12.64 -3.00
N PRO A 306 7.05 13.80 -3.03
CA PRO A 306 5.81 14.07 -3.80
C PRO A 306 5.99 14.71 -5.18
N GLY A 307 7.20 15.18 -5.53
CA GLY A 307 7.54 15.74 -6.83
C GLY A 307 8.60 14.90 -7.56
N GLU A 308 9.16 15.42 -8.65
CA GLU A 308 10.01 14.64 -9.57
C GLU A 308 11.44 14.42 -9.07
N THR A 309 11.86 15.15 -8.03
CA THR A 309 13.20 15.01 -7.46
C THR A 309 13.26 13.88 -6.44
N PRO A 310 14.19 12.91 -6.55
CA PRO A 310 14.34 11.84 -5.58
C PRO A 310 14.62 12.38 -4.17
N ALA A 311 13.83 11.94 -3.19
CA ALA A 311 13.98 12.30 -1.79
C ALA A 311 13.66 11.14 -0.84
N LYS A 312 14.28 11.16 0.34
CA LYS A 312 14.00 10.21 1.43
C LYS A 312 12.90 10.70 2.38
N SER A 313 12.24 11.82 2.09
CA SER A 313 11.23 12.43 2.96
C SER A 313 10.11 11.46 3.30
N ARG A 314 9.55 10.75 2.31
CA ARG A 314 8.50 9.75 2.53
C ARG A 314 8.99 8.57 3.37
N LEU A 315 10.21 8.09 3.13
CA LEU A 315 10.84 7.04 3.93
C LEU A 315 10.92 7.46 5.40
N VAL A 316 11.42 8.68 5.68
CA VAL A 316 11.56 9.19 7.06
C VAL A 316 10.19 9.34 7.71
N MET A 317 9.23 10.00 7.05
CA MET A 317 7.91 10.23 7.63
C MET A 317 7.14 8.92 7.86
N HIS A 318 7.23 7.97 6.94
CA HIS A 318 6.65 6.63 7.14
C HIS A 318 7.36 5.85 8.25
N SER A 319 8.69 5.97 8.37
CA SER A 319 9.45 5.35 9.47
C SER A 319 9.03 5.90 10.83
N LEU A 320 8.73 7.20 10.94
CA LEU A 320 8.20 7.78 12.16
C LEU A 320 6.83 7.19 12.54
N VAL A 321 5.93 7.00 11.56
CA VAL A 321 4.64 6.34 11.79
C VAL A 321 4.84 4.87 12.19
N PHE A 322 5.62 4.12 11.44
CA PHE A 322 5.82 2.69 11.66
C PHE A 322 6.51 2.41 13.00
N ASN A 323 7.66 3.05 13.25
CA ASN A 323 8.41 2.86 14.49
C ASN A 323 7.68 3.47 15.69
N GLY A 324 6.96 4.59 15.50
CA GLY A 324 6.13 5.20 16.53
C GLY A 324 4.99 4.29 16.97
N PHE A 325 4.24 3.73 16.01
CA PHE A 325 3.18 2.77 16.27
C PHE A 325 3.73 1.48 16.92
N LEU A 326 4.87 0.99 16.46
CA LEU A 326 5.51 -0.18 17.06
C LEU A 326 5.93 0.10 18.52
N ALA A 327 6.45 1.30 18.81
CA ALA A 327 6.80 1.70 20.16
C ALA A 327 5.57 1.78 21.08
N THR A 328 4.44 2.33 20.63
CA THR A 328 3.20 2.34 21.42
C THR A 328 2.63 0.94 21.63
N PHE A 329 2.74 0.05 20.64
CA PHE A 329 2.39 -1.36 20.83
C PHE A 329 3.28 -2.05 21.86
N ILE A 330 4.61 -1.84 21.79
CA ILE A 330 5.57 -2.35 22.77
C ILE A 330 5.24 -1.82 24.17
N ALA A 331 4.87 -0.55 24.32
CA ALA A 331 4.44 0.02 25.59
C ALA A 331 3.27 -0.76 26.21
N THR A 332 2.25 -1.08 25.40
CA THR A 332 1.09 -1.88 25.82
C THR A 332 1.49 -3.30 26.21
N VAL A 333 2.39 -3.95 25.46
CA VAL A 333 2.89 -5.29 25.78
C VAL A 333 3.68 -5.29 27.09
N ILE A 334 4.58 -4.32 27.30
CA ILE A 334 5.34 -4.19 28.54
C ILE A 334 4.40 -3.96 29.72
N ALA A 335 3.41 -3.06 29.57
CA ALA A 335 2.41 -2.79 30.60
C ALA A 335 1.61 -4.05 30.97
N ALA A 336 1.17 -4.83 29.97
CA ALA A 336 0.48 -6.08 30.19
C ALA A 336 1.37 -7.11 30.92
N ILE A 337 2.64 -7.24 30.52
CA ILE A 337 3.58 -8.15 31.19
C ILE A 337 3.82 -7.74 32.65
N TRP A 338 4.01 -6.45 32.89
CA TRP A 338 4.26 -5.90 34.22
C TRP A 338 3.09 -6.15 35.17
N GLN A 339 1.87 -5.97 34.68
CA GLN A 339 0.68 -6.21 35.47
C GLN A 339 0.45 -7.70 35.73
N GLU A 340 0.41 -8.52 34.66
CA GLU A 340 -0.03 -9.92 34.77
C GLU A 340 1.03 -10.85 35.34
N PHE A 341 2.32 -10.56 35.11
CA PHE A 341 3.42 -11.45 35.55
C PHE A 341 4.29 -10.86 36.66
N LEU A 342 4.39 -9.53 36.76
CA LEU A 342 5.24 -8.87 37.77
C LEU A 342 4.44 -8.20 38.89
N GLY A 343 3.11 -8.22 38.83
CA GLY A 343 2.22 -7.61 39.83
C GLY A 343 2.36 -6.09 39.97
N ARG A 344 2.96 -5.41 38.99
CA ARG A 344 3.12 -3.95 39.01
C ARG A 344 1.87 -3.32 38.41
N MET A 345 1.05 -2.72 39.26
CA MET A 345 -0.21 -2.12 38.86
C MET A 345 -0.01 -0.69 38.31
N PRO A 346 -0.83 -0.25 37.34
CA PRO A 346 -0.93 1.17 37.00
C PRO A 346 -1.54 1.97 38.17
N PRO A 347 -1.27 3.29 38.28
CA PRO A 347 -0.60 4.16 37.31
C PRO A 347 0.93 4.07 37.34
N TYR A 348 1.55 3.95 36.16
CA TYR A 348 3.01 3.86 36.08
C TYR A 348 3.71 5.24 36.21
N PRO A 349 4.91 5.30 36.82
CA PRO A 349 5.74 6.52 36.84
C PRO A 349 6.06 7.03 35.44
N LEU A 350 6.30 8.35 35.30
CA LEU A 350 6.55 8.98 33.99
C LEU A 350 7.80 8.45 33.29
N LEU A 351 8.81 8.04 34.06
CA LEU A 351 10.07 7.48 33.55
C LEU A 351 10.05 5.95 33.43
N SER A 352 8.88 5.32 33.59
CA SER A 352 8.75 3.88 33.39
C SER A 352 8.81 3.52 31.91
N ALA A 353 9.24 2.29 31.59
CA ALA A 353 9.33 1.83 30.22
C ALA A 353 8.00 1.96 29.44
N PRO A 354 6.83 1.53 29.96
CA PRO A 354 5.56 1.72 29.25
C PRO A 354 5.27 3.18 28.89
N VAL A 355 5.50 4.11 29.83
CA VAL A 355 5.19 5.53 29.59
C VAL A 355 6.16 6.15 28.60
N ILE A 356 7.47 5.84 28.67
CA ILE A 356 8.46 6.36 27.71
C ILE A 356 8.16 5.85 26.29
N PHE A 357 8.00 4.54 26.11
CA PHE A 357 7.69 3.97 24.80
C PHE A 357 6.35 4.49 24.25
N GLY A 358 5.33 4.63 25.11
CA GLY A 358 4.03 5.18 24.73
C GLY A 358 4.10 6.66 24.32
N THR A 359 4.84 7.46 25.08
CA THR A 359 4.96 8.91 24.84
C THR A 359 5.77 9.20 23.58
N VAL A 360 6.97 8.61 23.48
CA VAL A 360 7.85 8.76 22.32
C VAL A 360 7.18 8.21 21.07
N GLY A 361 6.55 7.03 21.18
CA GLY A 361 5.83 6.40 20.08
C GLY A 361 4.64 7.23 19.60
N GLY A 362 3.84 7.78 20.52
CA GLY A 362 2.70 8.62 20.22
C GLY A 362 3.09 9.92 19.50
N ILE A 363 4.12 10.61 20.01
CA ILE A 363 4.66 11.83 19.39
C ILE A 363 5.22 11.54 18.00
N ALA A 364 6.03 10.49 17.86
CA ALA A 364 6.61 10.09 16.58
C ALA A 364 5.52 9.76 15.55
N THR A 365 4.48 9.03 15.96
CA THR A 365 3.35 8.69 15.08
C THR A 365 2.62 9.94 14.59
N ILE A 366 2.30 10.88 15.49
CA ILE A 366 1.61 12.13 15.13
C ILE A 366 2.48 12.96 14.18
N ALA A 367 3.78 13.11 14.48
CA ALA A 367 4.71 13.85 13.63
C ALA A 367 4.86 13.22 12.24
N GLY A 368 4.98 11.90 12.17
CA GLY A 368 5.03 11.15 10.90
C GLY A 368 3.75 11.30 10.09
N CYS A 369 2.58 11.20 10.73
CA CYS A 369 1.28 11.43 10.10
C CYS A 369 1.14 12.84 9.54
N ALA A 370 1.51 13.87 10.31
CA ALA A 370 1.49 15.26 9.85
C ALA A 370 2.43 15.45 8.64
N GLY A 371 3.64 14.89 8.70
CA GLY A 371 4.58 14.93 7.57
C GLY A 371 4.05 14.24 6.32
N LEU A 372 3.41 13.07 6.44
CA LEU A 372 2.78 12.39 5.31
C LEU A 372 1.63 13.20 4.70
N LEU A 373 0.83 13.90 5.50
CA LEU A 373 -0.22 14.80 5.00
C LEU A 373 0.36 15.98 4.22
N VAL A 374 1.47 16.56 4.70
CA VAL A 374 2.18 17.64 3.99
C VAL A 374 2.75 17.15 2.66
N LEU A 375 3.45 16.01 2.65
CA LEU A 375 3.97 15.43 1.40
C LEU A 375 2.82 15.14 0.43
N ARG A 376 1.71 14.59 0.93
CA ARG A 376 0.54 14.31 0.12
C ARG A 376 -0.08 15.57 -0.49
N ALA A 377 -0.17 16.66 0.26
CA ALA A 377 -0.70 17.92 -0.24
C ALA A 377 0.13 18.48 -1.41
N GLY A 378 1.44 18.20 -1.44
CA GLY A 378 2.32 18.53 -2.55
C GLY A 378 2.39 17.50 -3.69
N SER A 379 1.67 16.38 -3.59
CA SER A 379 1.74 15.29 -4.57
C SER A 379 0.71 15.42 -5.69
N ARG A 380 1.05 14.93 -6.90
CA ARG A 380 0.13 14.88 -8.04
C ARG A 380 -1.05 13.94 -7.74
N GLU A 381 -2.26 14.47 -7.71
CA GLU A 381 -3.47 13.72 -7.34
C GLU A 381 -3.86 12.68 -8.39
N GLU A 382 -3.66 12.97 -9.68
CA GLU A 382 -3.99 12.05 -10.77
C GLU A 382 -3.23 10.71 -10.73
N LEU A 383 -2.11 10.63 -10.01
CA LEU A 383 -1.27 9.43 -9.92
C LEU A 383 -1.71 8.47 -8.80
N GLU A 384 -2.80 8.77 -8.09
CA GLU A 384 -3.34 7.96 -7.01
C GLU A 384 -4.83 7.72 -7.20
N ALA A 385 -5.30 6.50 -6.94
CA ALA A 385 -6.73 6.21 -6.99
C ALA A 385 -7.47 6.96 -5.87
N ALA A 386 -8.62 7.56 -6.20
CA ALA A 386 -9.40 8.36 -5.26
C ALA A 386 -9.83 7.56 -4.00
N GLY A 387 -10.11 6.26 -4.15
CA GLY A 387 -10.43 5.41 -3.00
C GLY A 387 -9.20 5.17 -2.13
N THR A 388 -8.04 4.85 -2.71
CA THR A 388 -6.77 4.79 -1.96
C THR A 388 -6.48 6.08 -1.19
N ARG A 389 -6.69 7.25 -1.81
CA ARG A 389 -6.58 8.56 -1.13
C ARG A 389 -7.46 8.63 0.10
N ARG A 390 -8.73 8.23 -0.01
CA ARG A 390 -9.67 8.22 1.12
C ARG A 390 -9.23 7.21 2.17
N LEU A 391 -8.76 6.03 1.73
CA LEU A 391 -8.26 4.99 2.60
C LEU A 391 -7.13 5.50 3.50
N ASP A 392 -6.24 6.30 2.95
CA ASP A 392 -5.09 6.87 3.64
C ASP A 392 -5.49 8.00 4.59
N LEU A 393 -6.46 8.87 4.20
CA LEU A 393 -6.92 9.96 5.07
C LEU A 393 -7.59 9.45 6.34
N ASP A 394 -8.62 8.60 6.25
CA ASP A 394 -9.32 8.22 7.48
C ASP A 394 -8.40 7.42 8.40
N PHE A 395 -7.45 6.65 7.84
CA PHE A 395 -6.46 5.93 8.65
C PHE A 395 -5.50 6.90 9.37
N ILE A 396 -4.96 7.91 8.67
CA ILE A 396 -4.09 8.92 9.29
C ILE A 396 -4.85 9.71 10.36
N ILE A 397 -6.07 10.16 10.07
CA ILE A 397 -6.89 10.91 11.03
C ILE A 397 -7.14 10.07 12.29
N LEU A 398 -7.56 8.81 12.12
CA LEU A 398 -7.80 7.91 13.24
C LEU A 398 -6.54 7.67 14.07
N LEU A 399 -5.38 7.45 13.43
CA LEU A 399 -4.10 7.32 14.13
C LEU A 399 -3.74 8.57 14.93
N VAL A 400 -3.93 9.77 14.38
CA VAL A 400 -3.66 11.03 15.10
C VAL A 400 -4.60 11.18 16.29
N LEU A 401 -5.89 10.85 16.14
CA LEU A 401 -6.87 10.94 17.22
C LEU A 401 -6.57 9.93 18.35
N VAL A 402 -6.24 8.68 18.02
CA VAL A 402 -5.89 7.65 19.00
C VAL A 402 -4.63 8.04 19.78
N ASN A 403 -3.56 8.43 19.09
CA ASN A 403 -2.31 8.81 19.75
C ASN A 403 -2.45 10.13 20.51
N GLY A 404 -3.17 11.11 19.95
CA GLY A 404 -3.43 12.40 20.59
C GLY A 404 -4.25 12.25 21.87
N SER A 405 -5.31 11.44 21.84
CA SER A 405 -6.10 11.13 23.05
C SER A 405 -5.29 10.38 24.11
N GLY A 406 -4.38 9.47 23.71
CA GLY A 406 -3.49 8.79 24.64
C GLY A 406 -2.49 9.73 25.34
N LEU A 407 -1.88 10.65 24.59
CA LEU A 407 -0.99 11.69 25.15
C LEU A 407 -1.77 12.68 26.03
N ALA A 408 -2.97 13.08 25.63
CA ALA A 408 -3.84 13.95 26.42
C ALA A 408 -4.23 13.28 27.74
N LEU A 409 -4.55 11.98 27.71
CA LEU A 409 -4.84 11.19 28.90
C LEU A 409 -3.63 11.17 29.85
N LEU A 410 -2.41 10.97 29.35
CA LEU A 410 -1.20 11.02 30.17
C LEU A 410 -1.00 12.40 30.81
N ALA A 411 -1.19 13.47 30.04
CA ALA A 411 -1.00 14.85 30.50
C ALA A 411 -2.04 15.27 31.56
N LEU A 412 -3.27 14.77 31.45
CA LEU A 412 -4.41 15.15 32.30
C LEU A 412 -4.81 14.05 33.30
N ARG A 413 -3.95 13.04 33.50
CA ARG A 413 -4.22 11.86 34.34
C ARG A 413 -4.54 12.16 35.81
N SER A 414 -4.13 13.32 36.32
CA SER A 414 -4.36 13.75 37.70
C SER A 414 -5.52 14.74 37.83
N THR A 415 -6.35 14.90 36.80
CA THR A 415 -7.48 15.83 36.77
C THR A 415 -8.82 15.09 36.72
N THR A 416 -9.92 15.78 37.01
CA THR A 416 -11.30 15.25 36.85
C THR A 416 -11.64 14.90 35.39
N ALA A 417 -10.87 15.39 34.41
CA ALA A 417 -11.06 15.04 33.00
C ALA A 417 -10.59 13.61 32.66
N MET A 418 -9.85 12.94 33.55
CA MET A 418 -9.26 11.62 33.30
C MET A 418 -10.29 10.58 32.86
N GLY A 419 -11.41 10.45 33.59
CA GLY A 419 -12.42 9.42 33.31
C GLY A 419 -13.05 9.57 31.92
N LEU A 420 -13.46 10.81 31.58
CA LEU A 420 -14.02 11.12 30.26
C LEU A 420 -13.00 10.96 29.12
N LEU A 421 -11.75 11.38 29.33
CA LEU A 421 -10.68 11.20 28.34
C LEU A 421 -10.32 9.73 28.15
N LEU A 422 -10.33 8.93 29.21
CA LEU A 422 -10.10 7.49 29.14
C LEU A 422 -11.22 6.82 28.34
N LEU A 423 -12.48 7.15 28.61
CA LEU A 423 -13.61 6.62 27.84
C LEU A 423 -13.51 6.99 26.36
N LEU A 424 -13.19 8.25 26.05
CA LEU A 424 -12.98 8.71 24.67
C LEU A 424 -11.81 7.97 24.00
N HIS A 425 -10.69 7.82 24.70
CA HIS A 425 -9.53 7.11 24.18
C HIS A 425 -9.86 5.64 23.89
N LEU A 426 -10.55 4.95 24.80
CA LEU A 426 -11.00 3.56 24.59
C LEU A 426 -11.98 3.44 23.41
N ALA A 427 -12.87 4.42 23.22
CA ALA A 427 -13.77 4.48 22.07
C ALA A 427 -13.01 4.64 20.74
N LEU A 428 -11.98 5.50 20.72
CA LEU A 428 -11.09 5.67 19.56
C LEU A 428 -10.26 4.41 19.28
N VAL A 429 -9.75 3.74 20.32
CA VAL A 429 -9.04 2.46 20.21
C VAL A 429 -9.96 1.36 19.69
N ALA A 430 -11.21 1.29 20.14
CA ALA A 430 -12.20 0.36 19.61
C ALA A 430 -12.46 0.60 18.11
N ALA A 431 -12.65 1.87 17.71
CA ALA A 431 -12.79 2.24 16.31
C ALA A 431 -11.54 1.88 15.48
N PHE A 432 -10.34 2.02 16.06
CA PHE A 432 -9.10 1.59 15.45
C PHE A 432 -9.08 0.07 15.19
N PHE A 433 -9.34 -0.75 16.20
CA PHE A 433 -9.37 -2.22 16.03
C PHE A 433 -10.40 -2.67 15.00
N VAL A 434 -11.62 -2.12 15.03
CA VAL A 434 -12.65 -2.43 14.04
C VAL A 434 -12.23 -2.02 12.63
N SER A 435 -11.47 -0.94 12.49
CA SER A 435 -11.02 -0.42 11.19
C SER A 435 -9.80 -1.15 10.62
N LEU A 436 -9.04 -1.92 11.41
CA LEU A 436 -7.82 -2.62 10.96
C LEU A 436 -8.02 -3.48 9.69
N PRO A 437 -9.00 -4.41 9.63
CA PRO A 437 -9.21 -5.25 8.45
C PRO A 437 -9.88 -4.53 7.27
N TYR A 438 -10.39 -3.31 7.47
CA TYR A 438 -11.08 -2.51 6.46
C TYR A 438 -10.37 -1.17 6.22
N GLY A 439 -9.08 -1.08 6.56
CA GLY A 439 -8.30 0.14 6.59
C GLY A 439 -7.15 0.13 5.60
N LYS A 440 -6.39 1.22 5.55
CA LYS A 440 -5.07 1.19 4.87
C LYS A 440 -4.12 0.22 5.58
N PHE A 441 -4.33 -0.09 6.87
CA PHE A 441 -3.48 -1.00 7.65
C PHE A 441 -3.26 -2.37 6.99
N VAL A 442 -4.23 -2.88 6.23
CA VAL A 442 -4.10 -4.17 5.50
C VAL A 442 -2.93 -4.19 4.51
N HIS A 443 -2.41 -3.03 4.09
CA HIS A 443 -1.20 -3.01 3.27
C HIS A 443 -0.02 -3.66 4.01
N ALA A 444 0.06 -3.57 5.33
CA ALA A 444 1.13 -4.19 6.11
C ALA A 444 1.10 -5.73 5.97
N THR A 445 -0.08 -6.34 5.83
CA THR A 445 -0.20 -7.80 5.67
C THR A 445 0.06 -8.22 4.23
N TYR A 446 -0.65 -7.64 3.24
CA TYR A 446 -0.52 -8.03 1.84
C TYR A 446 0.84 -7.68 1.24
N ARG A 447 1.43 -6.54 1.62
CA ARG A 447 2.79 -6.18 1.20
C ARG A 447 3.84 -7.13 1.77
N THR A 448 3.73 -7.48 3.04
CA THR A 448 4.67 -8.44 3.66
C THR A 448 4.56 -9.81 2.99
N SER A 449 3.33 -10.25 2.67
CA SER A 449 3.10 -11.46 1.87
C SER A 449 3.78 -11.39 0.51
N ALA A 450 3.64 -10.27 -0.20
CA ALA A 450 4.28 -10.06 -1.50
C ALA A 450 5.82 -10.05 -1.37
N LEU A 451 6.38 -9.46 -0.32
CA LEU A 451 7.83 -9.53 -0.06
C LEU A 451 8.33 -10.96 0.17
N VAL A 452 7.53 -11.81 0.81
CA VAL A 452 7.89 -13.23 0.99
C VAL A 452 7.89 -13.96 -0.34
N GLN A 453 6.86 -13.77 -1.19
CA GLN A 453 6.82 -14.37 -2.52
C GLN A 453 8.00 -13.90 -3.39
N ASP A 454 8.32 -12.60 -3.35
CA ASP A 454 9.44 -12.04 -4.12
C ASP A 454 10.79 -12.61 -3.66
N SER A 455 11.00 -12.71 -2.35
CA SER A 455 12.22 -13.31 -1.78
C SER A 455 12.35 -14.81 -2.11
N LEU A 456 11.23 -15.54 -2.10
CA LEU A 456 11.21 -16.95 -2.50
C LEU A 456 11.65 -17.13 -3.96
N GLU A 457 11.12 -16.32 -4.87
CA GLU A 457 11.47 -16.37 -6.29
C GLU A 457 12.93 -15.95 -6.53
N ASP A 458 13.37 -14.84 -5.94
CA ASP A 458 14.74 -14.32 -6.05
C ASP A 458 15.78 -15.31 -5.51
N ARG A 459 15.47 -16.03 -4.43
CA ARG A 459 16.34 -17.09 -3.90
C ARG A 459 16.40 -18.30 -4.82
N ALA A 460 15.28 -18.70 -5.42
CA ALA A 460 15.27 -19.80 -6.39
C ALA A 460 16.16 -19.48 -7.60
N GLU A 461 16.11 -18.24 -8.10
CA GLU A 461 16.97 -17.78 -9.21
C GLU A 461 18.45 -17.72 -8.83
N ARG A 462 18.79 -17.30 -7.61
CA ARG A 462 20.19 -17.31 -7.13
C ARG A 462 20.75 -18.72 -6.92
N ALA A 463 19.88 -19.71 -6.73
CA ALA A 463 20.28 -21.10 -6.52
C ALA A 463 20.45 -21.89 -7.83
N SER A 464 19.79 -21.46 -8.92
CA SER A 464 19.96 -21.99 -10.28
C SER A 464 21.20 -21.41 -10.96
#